data_AF-A0A849IBK3-F1
#
_entry.id   AF-A0A849IBK3-F1
#
_cell.length_a   1.000
_cell.length_b   1.000
_cell.length_c   1.000
_cell.angle_alpha   90.00
_cell.angle_beta   90.00
_cell.angle_gamma   90.00
#
_symmetry.space_group_name_H-M   'P 1'
#
loop_
_entity.id
_entity.type
_entity.pdbx_description
1 polymer ?
#
loop_
_entity_poly.entity_id
_entity_poly.type
_entity_poly.pdbx_seq_one_letter_code
_entity_poly.pdbx_strand_id
1 'polypeptide(L)' 'FALLETLAEHIAQMIMEEFGSPRVSLSVAKIDAMDGVKRLGVRIERSR' A
#
# COMPACT_ATOMS: atom_id res chain seq x y z
N PHE A 1 -1.73 12.52 -1.13
CA PHE A 1 -0.70 11.78 -0.36
C PHE A 1 0.68 12.16 -0.88
N ALA A 2 1.61 12.51 0.00
CA ALA A 2 2.98 12.88 -0.37
C ALA A 2 3.90 11.67 -0.54
N LEU A 3 3.65 10.58 0.21
CA LEU A 3 4.39 9.32 0.13
C LEU A 3 3.46 8.14 -0.20
N LEU A 4 4.03 7.12 -0.85
CA LEU A 4 3.34 5.88 -1.18
C LEU A 4 2.96 5.09 0.08
N GLU A 5 3.75 5.21 1.14
CA GLU A 5 3.49 4.57 2.44
C GLU A 5 2.20 5.07 3.07
N THR A 6 1.93 6.37 3.04
CA THR A 6 0.71 6.94 3.63
C THR A 6 -0.54 6.46 2.89
N LEU A 7 -0.47 6.35 1.57
CA LEU A 7 -1.57 5.80 0.78
C LEU A 7 -1.77 4.32 1.09
N ALA A 8 -0.68 3.54 1.11
CA ALA A 8 -0.73 2.12 1.42
C ALA A 8 -1.34 1.87 2.81
N GLU A 9 -0.89 2.61 3.82
CA GLU A 9 -1.39 2.51 5.20
C GLU A 9 -2.87 2.89 5.29
N HIS A 10 -3.29 3.98 4.64
CA HIS A 10 -4.70 4.40 4.62
C HIS A 10 -5.62 3.35 4.01
N ILE A 11 -5.21 2.74 2.89
CA ILE A 11 -5.98 1.66 2.25
C ILE A 11 -6.01 0.42 3.16
N ALA A 12 -4.89 0.05 3.80
CA ALA A 12 -4.86 -1.10 4.71
C ALA A 12 -5.81 -0.91 5.89
N GLN A 13 -5.79 0.28 6.51
CA GLN A 13 -6.70 0.64 7.61
C GLN A 13 -8.16 0.59 7.16
N MET A 14 -8.48 1.23 6.03
CA MET A 14 -9.83 1.19 5.46
C MET A 14 -10.33 -0.24 5.23
N ILE A 15 -9.50 -1.13 4.67
CA ILE A 15 -9.88 -2.54 4.46
C ILE A 15 -10.10 -3.27 5.79
N MET A 16 -9.24 -3.03 6.79
CA MET A 16 -9.38 -3.68 8.10
C MET A 16 -10.62 -3.19 8.87
N GLU A 17 -10.92 -1.89 8.80
CA GLU A 17 -12.01 -1.28 9.56
C GLU A 17 -13.38 -1.50 8.91
N GLU A 18 -13.50 -1.23 7.60
CA GLU A 18 -14.79 -1.31 6.91
C GLU A 18 -15.19 -2.74 6.56
N PHE A 19 -14.22 -3.63 6.30
CA PHE A 19 -14.48 -5.01 5.91
C PHE A 19 -14.16 -6.01 7.03
N GLY A 20 -13.65 -5.55 8.18
CA GLY A 20 -13.32 -6.41 9.32
C GLY A 20 -12.23 -7.44 9.03
N SER A 21 -11.38 -7.20 8.04
CA SER A 21 -10.42 -8.20 7.58
C SER A 21 -9.35 -8.47 8.66
N PRO A 22 -9.09 -9.74 9.04
CA PRO A 22 -8.12 -10.08 10.10
C PRO A 22 -6.67 -9.85 9.69
N ARG A 23 -6.39 -9.89 8.38
CA ARG A 23 -5.07 -9.62 7.79
C ARG A 23 -5.25 -9.01 6.42
N VAL A 24 -4.43 -8.00 6.12
CA VAL A 24 -4.39 -7.31 4.85
C VAL A 24 -2.94 -7.23 4.39
N SER A 25 -2.66 -7.74 3.21
CA SER A 25 -1.36 -7.61 2.54
C SER A 25 -1.59 -6.87 1.24
N LEU A 26 -0.94 -5.73 1.05
CA LEU A 26 -1.14 -4.90 -0.14
C LEU A 26 0.17 -4.32 -0.65
N SER A 27 0.22 -4.08 -1.95
CA SER A 27 1.40 -3.55 -2.64
C SER A 27 0.98 -2.40 -3.54
N VAL A 28 1.55 -1.23 -3.30
CA VAL A 28 1.29 0.00 -4.06
C VAL A 28 2.55 0.33 -4.85
N ALA A 29 2.41 0.54 -6.16
CA ALA A 29 3.52 0.88 -7.03
C ALA A 29 3.26 2.18 -7.78
N LYS A 30 4.27 3.04 -7.82
CA LYS A 30 4.38 4.16 -8.74
C LYS A 30 5.11 3.68 -10.00
N ILE A 31 4.42 3.73 -11.12
CA ILE A 31 4.96 3.34 -12.43
C ILE A 31 5.84 4.49 -12.93
N ASP A 32 6.94 4.14 -13.59
CA ASP A 32 7.83 5.10 -14.27
C ASP A 32 8.40 6.19 -13.34
N ALA A 33 8.58 5.86 -12.06
CA ALA A 33 9.05 6.82 -11.06
C ALA A 33 10.55 7.15 -11.21
N MET A 34 11.32 6.30 -11.88
CA MET A 34 12.77 6.41 -12.05
C MET A 34 13.17 5.77 -13.38
N ASP A 35 14.09 6.41 -14.08
CA ASP A 35 14.62 5.92 -15.35
C ASP A 35 15.22 4.52 -15.20
N GLY A 36 14.88 3.60 -16.10
CA GLY A 36 15.29 2.20 -16.05
C GLY A 36 14.53 1.32 -15.04
N VAL A 37 13.62 1.88 -14.22
CA VAL A 37 12.83 1.11 -13.23
C VAL A 37 11.37 0.98 -13.68
N LYS A 38 10.98 -0.24 -14.07
CA LYS A 38 9.60 -0.52 -14.53
C LYS A 38 8.53 -0.16 -13.49
N ARG A 39 8.77 -0.46 -12.20
CA ARG A 39 7.85 -0.20 -11.09
C ARG A 39 8.62 0.00 -9.79
N LEU A 40 8.39 1.12 -9.12
CA LEU A 40 8.89 1.38 -7.77
C LEU A 40 7.71 1.46 -6.81
N GLY A 41 7.76 0.73 -5.70
CA GLY A 41 6.60 0.64 -4.82
C GLY A 41 6.93 0.17 -3.42
N VAL A 42 5.88 0.13 -2.60
CA VAL A 42 5.93 -0.35 -1.22
C VAL A 42 4.94 -1.50 -1.06
N ARG A 43 5.35 -2.52 -0.31
CA ARG A 43 4.50 -3.62 0.12
C ARG A 43 4.40 -3.55 1.63
N ILE A 44 3.16 -3.58 2.14
CA ILE A 44 2.89 -3.61 3.57
C ILE A 44 1.98 -4.79 3.90
N GLU A 45 2.08 -5.22 5.14
CA GLU A 45 1.20 -6.21 5.72
C GLU A 45 0.73 -5.73 7.09
N ARG A 46 -0.57 -5.89 7.35
CA ARG A 46 -1.22 -5.54 8.59
C ARG A 46 -2.10 -6.69 9.04
N SER A 47 -2.13 -6.90 10.34
CA SER A 47 -2.99 -7.86 11.01
C SER A 47 -3.47 -7.24 12.31
N ARG A 48 -4.68 -7.59 12.71
CA ARG A 48 -5.26 -7.15 13.99
C ARG A 48 -4.71 -7.95 15.16
#